data_AF-A0A1D2LWJ9-F1
#
_entry.id   AF-A0A1D2LWJ9-F1
#
_cell.length_a   1.000
_cell.length_b   1.000
_cell.length_c   1.000
_cell.angle_alpha   90.00
_cell.angle_beta   90.00
_cell.angle_gamma   90.00
#
_symmetry.space_group_name_H-M   'P 1'
#
loop_
_entity.id
_entity.type
_entity.pdbx_description
1 polymer ?
#
loop_
_entity_poly.entity_id
_entity_poly.type
_entity_poly.pdbx_seq_one_letter_code
_entity_poly.pdbx_strand_id
1 'polypeptide(L)' 'MRYFISALWVFILSAMSNYVVSSMSDVPFHIGQTVILGTLVTLAIWFLPAILKSHDELSE' A
#
# COMPACT_ATOMS: atom_id res chain seq x y z
N MET A 1 -12.44 -12.83 2.94
CA MET A 1 -11.40 -13.36 2.02
C MET A 1 -10.83 -12.29 1.10
N ARG A 2 -11.65 -11.52 0.35
CA ARG A 2 -11.17 -10.48 -0.59
C ARG A 2 -10.18 -9.48 0.01
N TYR A 3 -10.46 -8.95 1.22
CA TYR A 3 -9.61 -7.96 1.90
C TYR A 3 -8.28 -8.53 2.42
N PHE A 4 -8.27 -9.79 2.83
CA PHE A 4 -7.05 -10.45 3.30
C PHE A 4 -6.11 -10.75 2.13
N ILE A 5 -6.67 -11.25 1.03
CA ILE A 5 -5.90 -11.51 -0.21
C ILE A 5 -5.37 -10.20 -0.80
N SER A 6 -6.15 -9.13 -0.79
CA SER A 6 -5.64 -7.83 -1.27
C SER A 6 -4.53 -7.28 -0.39
N ALA A 7 -4.63 -7.37 0.95
CA ALA A 7 -3.56 -6.97 1.85
C ALA A 7 -2.28 -7.80 1.64
N LEU A 8 -2.41 -9.12 1.43
CA LEU A 8 -1.28 -10.00 1.10
C LEU A 8 -0.60 -9.58 -0.20
N TRP A 9 -1.37 -9.29 -1.26
CA TRP A 9 -0.84 -8.83 -2.54
C TRP A 9 -0.12 -7.49 -2.41
N VAL A 10 -0.70 -6.54 -1.67
CA VAL A 10 -0.07 -5.25 -1.40
C VAL A 10 1.25 -5.44 -0.67
N PHE A 11 1.30 -6.33 0.33
CA PHE A 11 2.53 -6.63 1.05
C PHE A 11 3.63 -7.17 0.13
N ILE A 12 3.30 -8.13 -0.74
CA ILE A 12 4.26 -8.69 -1.72
C ILE A 12 4.76 -7.60 -2.69
N LEU A 13 3.86 -6.77 -3.21
CA LEU A 13 4.22 -5.68 -4.11
C LEU A 13 5.09 -4.62 -3.42
N SER A 14 4.77 -4.26 -2.18
CA SER A 14 5.59 -3.35 -1.37
C SER A 14 6.96 -3.93 -1.04
N ALA A 15 7.07 -5.25 -0.86
CA ALA A 15 8.35 -5.93 -0.65
C ALA A 15 9.23 -5.85 -1.91
N MET A 16 8.65 -6.14 -3.07
CA MET A 16 9.34 -6.03 -4.36
C MET A 16 9.75 -4.58 -4.67
N SER A 17 8.87 -3.62 -4.40
CA SER A 17 9.18 -2.21 -4.60
C SER A 17 10.31 -1.74 -3.69
N ASN A 18 10.26 -2.09 -2.40
CA ASN A 18 11.33 -1.76 -1.46
C ASN A 18 12.65 -2.43 -1.84
N TYR A 19 12.61 -3.67 -2.32
CA TYR A 19 13.79 -4.38 -2.82
C TYR A 19 14.43 -3.63 -4.00
N VAL A 20 13.63 -3.25 -5.01
CA VAL A 20 14.13 -2.49 -6.18
C VAL A 20 14.74 -1.15 -5.75
N VAL A 21 14.05 -0.39 -4.91
CA VAL A 21 14.54 0.92 -4.42
C VAL A 21 15.84 0.76 -3.63
N SER A 22 15.90 -0.26 -2.77
CA SER A 22 17.09 -0.57 -1.98
C SER A 22 18.28 -0.94 -2.88
N SER A 23 18.06 -1.75 -3.92
CA SER A 23 19.08 -2.08 -4.91
C SER A 23 19.54 -0.88 -5.73
N MET A 24 18.66 0.07 -6.04
CA MET A 24 19.02 1.29 -6.78
C MET A 24 19.79 2.30 -5.92
N SER A 25 19.58 2.28 -4.61
CA SER A 25 20.13 3.26 -3.67
C SER A 25 21.32 2.72 -2.87
N ASP A 26 21.76 1.49 -3.17
CA ASP A 26 22.85 0.77 -2.49
C ASP A 26 22.67 0.72 -0.95
N VAL A 27 21.42 0.65 -0.50
CA VAL A 27 21.04 0.54 0.91
C VAL A 27 20.53 -0.86 1.22
N PRO A 28 20.78 -1.38 2.44
CA PRO A 28 20.32 -2.70 2.82
C PRO A 28 18.79 -2.78 2.85
N PHE A 29 18.26 -3.91 2.42
CA PHE A 29 16.81 -4.17 2.45
C PHE A 29 16.31 -4.26 3.90
N HIS A 30 15.37 -3.39 4.26
CA HIS A 30 14.74 -3.39 5.57
C HIS A 30 13.27 -3.81 5.50
N ILE A 31 12.93 -4.96 6.12
CA ILE A 31 11.53 -5.44 6.22
C ILE A 31 10.63 -4.42 6.92
N GLY A 32 11.15 -3.66 7.89
CA GLY A 32 10.37 -2.61 8.56
C GLY A 32 9.80 -1.57 7.61
N GLN A 33 10.57 -1.14 6.60
CA GLN A 33 10.11 -0.20 5.58
C GLN A 33 9.03 -0.82 4.69
N THR A 34 9.19 -2.09 4.32
CA THR A 34 8.18 -2.85 3.57
C THR A 34 6.85 -2.94 4.34
N VAL A 35 6.88 -3.23 5.64
CA VAL A 35 5.68 -3.32 6.47
C VAL A 35 4.97 -1.97 6.56
N ILE A 36 5.72 -0.88 6.77
CA ILE A 36 5.16 0.48 6.82
C ILE A 36 4.52 0.85 5.48
N LEU A 37 5.23 0.67 4.36
CA LEU A 37 4.73 0.95 3.02
C LEU A 37 3.48 0.11 2.70
N GLY A 38 3.53 -1.20 2.95
CA GLY A 38 2.40 -2.09 2.69
C GLY A 38 1.17 -1.74 3.52
N THR A 39 1.36 -1.32 4.78
CA THR A 39 0.27 -0.87 5.64
C THR A 39 -0.36 0.41 5.11
N LEU A 40 0.45 1.42 4.76
CA LEU A 40 -0.03 2.68 4.20
C LEU A 40 -0.81 2.49 2.91
N VAL A 41 -0.29 1.67 1.99
CA VAL A 41 -0.95 1.37 0.71
C VAL A 41 -2.25 0.59 0.93
N THR A 42 -2.27 -0.35 1.87
CA THR A 42 -3.49 -1.11 2.20
C THR A 42 -4.57 -0.20 2.76
N LEU A 43 -4.22 0.69 3.69
CA LEU A 43 -5.14 1.70 4.22
C LEU A 43 -5.64 2.62 3.10
N ALA A 44 -4.75 3.12 2.25
CA ALA A 44 -5.15 3.96 1.12
C ALA A 44 -6.19 3.27 0.24
N ILE A 45 -5.99 2.00 -0.14
CA ILE A 45 -6.94 1.24 -0.98
C ILE A 45 -8.29 1.06 -0.28
N TRP A 46 -8.33 0.90 1.04
CA TRP A 46 -9.57 0.70 1.78
C TRP A 46 -10.33 2.01 2.00
N PHE A 47 -9.63 3.11 2.25
CA PHE A 47 -10.23 4.39 2.59
C PHE A 47 -10.46 5.32 1.39
N LEU A 48 -9.67 5.22 0.30
CA LEU A 48 -9.88 6.03 -0.92
C LEU A 48 -11.32 5.94 -1.43
N PRO A 49 -11.92 4.75 -1.59
CA PRO A 49 -13.27 4.64 -2.15
C PRO A 49 -14.33 5.33 -1.27
N ALA A 50 -14.15 5.29 0.05
CA ALA A 50 -15.06 5.94 1.00
C ALA A 50 -14.95 7.46 0.92
N ILE A 51 -13.72 7.99 0.80
CA ILE A 51 -13.47 9.43 0.65
C ILE A 51 -14.01 9.93 -0.70
N LEU A 52 -13.75 9.21 -1.79
CA LEU A 52 -14.24 9.55 -3.13
C LEU A 52 -15.78 9.60 -3.18
N LYS A 53 -16.45 8.61 -2.58
CA LYS A 53 -17.91 8.58 -2.56
C LYS A 53 -18.51 9.74 -1.75
N SER A 54 -17.88 10.10 -0.64
CA SER A 54 -18.27 11.28 0.16
C SER A 54 -18.13 12.59 -0.60
N HIS A 55 -17.16 12.71 -1.51
CA HIS A 55 -16.99 13.92 -2.32
C HIS A 55 -18.09 14.04 -3.39
N ASP A 56 -18.44 12.93 -4.04
CA ASP A 56 -19.50 12.91 -5.07
C ASP A 56 -20.86 13.33 -4.48
N GLU A 57 -21.22 12.78 -3.31
CA GLU A 57 -22.49 13.08 -2.59
C GLU A 57 -22.58 14.52 -2.08
N LEU A 58 -21.47 15.27 -1.97
CA LEU A 58 -21.43 16.68 -1.58
C LEU A 58 -21.43 17.64 -2.78
N SER A 59 -21.31 17.11 -4.00
CA SER A 59 -21.28 17.90 -5.25
C SER A 59 -22.58 17.84 -6.06
N GLU A 60 -23.55 17.04 -5.62
CA GLU A 60 -24.95 17.01 -6.10
C GLU A 60 -25.85 17.92 -5.25
#